data_AF-A0A947K0T7-F1
#
_entry.id   AF-A0A947K0T7-F1
#
_cell.length_a   1.000
_cell.length_b   1.000
_cell.length_c   1.000
_cell.angle_alpha   90.00
_cell.angle_beta   90.00
_cell.angle_gamma   90.00
#
_symmetry.space_group_name_H-M   'P 1'
#
loop_
_entity.id
_entity.type
_entity.pdbx_description
1 polymer ?
#
loop_
_entity_poly.entity_id
_entity_poly.type
_entity_poly.pdbx_seq_one_letter_code
_entity_poly.pdbx_strand_id
1 'polypeptide(L)'
;MTYQAAIDDIASTIERNGAPWAAIDAESAARMQVQNRFPTGLDIAKYTAKIMRADMDAYDADPANYTQSLGCWHGFIAQQKMISIKKHFGTTKRRYLYLSGWMVAALRSDFGPLPDQSMHEKTSVSGLIGEIYTFLKQADAR
;
A
#
# COMPACT_ATOMS: atom_id res chain seq x y z
N MET A 1 1.13 -10.05 14.78
CA MET A 1 2.35 -9.92 15.59
C MET A 1 2.26 -8.58 16.30
N THR A 2 2.39 -8.55 17.62
CA THR A 2 2.47 -7.29 18.38
C THR A 2 3.88 -6.73 18.27
N TYR A 3 4.06 -5.44 18.57
CA TYR A 3 5.39 -4.82 18.60
C TYR A 3 6.32 -5.53 19.60
N GLN A 4 5.82 -5.84 20.80
CA GLN A 4 6.59 -6.58 21.81
C GLN A 4 7.02 -7.97 21.31
N ALA A 5 6.13 -8.72 20.66
CA ALA A 5 6.48 -10.03 20.13
C ALA A 5 7.56 -9.97 19.04
N ALA A 6 7.62 -8.89 18.26
CA ALA A 6 8.68 -8.68 17.28
C ALA A 6 10.04 -8.39 17.93
N ILE A 7 10.05 -7.60 19.03
CA ILE A 7 11.26 -7.35 19.81
C ILE A 7 11.80 -8.66 20.39
N ASP A 8 10.92 -9.46 21.02
CA ASP A 8 11.31 -10.71 21.67
C ASP A 8 11.89 -11.73 20.66
N ASP A 9 11.29 -11.84 19.47
CA ASP A 9 11.76 -12.73 18.40
C ASP A 9 13.14 -12.31 17.85
N ILE A 10 13.35 -11.00 17.66
CA ILE A 10 14.64 -10.47 17.22
C ILE A 10 15.70 -10.62 18.33
N ALA A 11 15.36 -10.36 19.58
CA ALA A 11 16.27 -10.52 20.71
C ALA A 11 16.76 -11.97 20.83
N SER A 12 15.85 -12.94 20.75
CA SER A 12 16.16 -14.38 20.68
C SER A 12 17.07 -14.72 19.48
N THR A 13 16.85 -14.09 18.34
CA THR A 13 17.68 -14.30 17.15
C THR A 13 19.09 -13.72 17.33
N ILE A 14 19.23 -12.54 17.92
CA ILE A 14 20.52 -11.92 18.23
C ILE A 14 21.30 -12.77 19.22
N GLU A 15 20.65 -13.22 20.30
CA GLU A 15 21.27 -14.08 21.32
C GLU A 15 21.81 -15.38 20.71
N ARG A 16 21.05 -16.02 19.82
CA ARG A 16 21.46 -17.25 19.13
C ARG A 16 22.69 -17.06 18.24
N ASN A 17 22.86 -15.88 17.65
CA ASN A 17 24.01 -15.58 16.78
C ASN A 17 25.22 -15.05 17.55
N GLY A 18 25.05 -14.63 18.81
CA GLY A 18 26.14 -14.33 19.74
C GLY A 18 26.95 -13.08 19.38
N ALA A 19 28.23 -13.10 19.75
CA ALA A 19 29.14 -11.94 19.67
C ALA A 19 29.17 -11.20 18.30
N PRO A 20 29.11 -11.88 17.13
CA PRO A 20 29.03 -11.20 15.84
C PRO A 20 27.85 -10.24 15.67
N TRP A 21 26.76 -10.43 16.42
CA TRP A 21 25.53 -9.62 16.33
C TRP A 21 25.37 -8.64 17.50
N ALA A 22 26.39 -8.48 18.35
CA ALA A 22 26.32 -7.65 19.56
C ALA A 22 26.00 -6.16 19.31
N ALA A 23 26.20 -5.67 18.08
CA ALA A 23 25.91 -4.29 17.69
C ALA A 23 24.46 -4.06 17.21
N ILE A 24 23.64 -5.11 17.11
CA ILE A 24 22.25 -5.01 16.63
C ILE A 24 21.34 -4.67 17.80
N ASP A 25 20.57 -3.59 17.68
CA ASP A 25 19.52 -3.24 18.62
C ASP A 25 18.19 -3.90 18.24
N ALA A 26 17.67 -4.76 19.12
CA ALA A 26 16.47 -5.55 18.86
C ALA A 26 15.24 -4.66 18.67
N GLU A 27 15.14 -3.58 19.44
CA GLU A 27 14.00 -2.66 19.36
C GLU A 27 14.00 -1.91 18.01
N SER A 28 15.14 -1.35 17.61
CA SER A 28 15.28 -0.65 16.33
C SER A 28 14.97 -1.56 15.14
N ALA A 29 15.46 -2.80 15.16
CA ALA A 29 15.14 -3.79 14.12
C ALA A 29 13.65 -4.16 14.12
N ALA A 30 13.02 -4.29 15.30
CA ALA A 30 11.57 -4.54 15.40
C ALA A 30 10.75 -3.38 14.84
N ARG A 31 11.16 -2.13 15.08
CA ARG A 31 10.52 -0.95 14.49
C ARG A 31 10.57 -1.00 12.96
N MET A 32 11.73 -1.33 12.38
CA MET A 32 11.89 -1.48 10.93
C MET A 32 10.96 -2.57 10.36
N GLN A 33 10.80 -3.70 11.04
CA GLN A 33 9.87 -4.75 10.62
C GLN A 33 8.41 -4.28 10.66
N VAL A 34 7.99 -3.63 11.75
CA VAL A 34 6.61 -3.14 11.90
C VAL A 34 6.28 -2.04 10.90
N GLN A 35 7.22 -1.13 10.62
CA GLN A 35 7.10 -0.11 9.57
C GLN A 35 6.97 -0.73 8.17
N ASN A 36 7.47 -1.95 7.95
CA ASN A 36 7.32 -2.70 6.71
C ASN A 36 6.28 -3.83 6.81
N ARG A 37 5.08 -3.51 7.31
CA ARG A 37 3.97 -4.46 7.50
C ARG A 37 3.63 -5.32 6.29
N PHE A 38 3.85 -4.83 5.07
CA PHE A 38 3.56 -5.52 3.82
C PHE A 38 4.85 -5.80 3.03
N PRO A 39 5.52 -6.94 3.25
CA PRO A 39 6.80 -7.22 2.61
C PRO A 39 6.70 -7.27 1.09
N THR A 40 5.61 -7.85 0.55
CA THR A 40 5.42 -8.02 -0.90
C THR A 40 4.11 -7.43 -1.40
N GLY A 41 4.03 -7.20 -2.72
CA GLY A 41 2.79 -6.82 -3.38
C GLY A 41 1.69 -7.87 -3.28
N LEU A 42 2.03 -9.16 -3.14
CA LEU A 42 1.06 -10.24 -2.95
C LEU A 42 0.39 -10.16 -1.57
N ASP A 43 1.12 -9.72 -0.54
CA ASP A 43 0.54 -9.51 0.79
C ASP A 43 -0.50 -8.38 0.76
N ILE A 44 -0.18 -7.30 0.05
CA ILE A 44 -1.10 -6.19 -0.21
C ILE A 44 -2.33 -6.68 -0.97
N ALA A 45 -2.13 -7.42 -2.06
CA ALA A 45 -3.23 -7.92 -2.89
C ALA A 45 -4.18 -8.83 -2.10
N LYS A 46 -3.64 -9.77 -1.32
CA LYS A 46 -4.45 -10.65 -0.44
C LYS A 46 -5.20 -9.85 0.62
N TYR A 47 -4.56 -8.83 1.20
CA TYR A 47 -5.16 -7.98 2.22
C TYR A 47 -6.31 -7.12 1.66
N THR A 48 -6.08 -6.43 0.54
CA THR A 48 -7.09 -5.53 -0.05
C THR A 48 -8.23 -6.29 -0.73
N ALA A 49 -7.98 -7.48 -1.28
CA ALA A 49 -9.04 -8.34 -1.81
C ALA A 49 -10.05 -8.76 -0.74
N LYS A 50 -9.58 -9.06 0.49
CA LYS A 50 -10.48 -9.37 1.62
C LYS A 50 -11.34 -8.16 2.01
N ILE A 51 -10.76 -6.96 2.01
CA ILE A 51 -11.51 -5.72 2.29
C ILE A 51 -12.61 -5.50 1.25
N MET A 52 -12.26 -5.65 -0.04
CA MET A 52 -13.23 -5.48 -1.13
C MET A 52 -14.40 -6.47 -0.99
N ARG A 53 -14.13 -7.74 -0.67
CA ARG A 53 -15.18 -8.74 -0.43
C ARG A 53 -16.09 -8.37 0.74
N ALA A 54 -15.51 -7.96 1.86
CA ALA A 54 -16.31 -7.52 3.01
C ALA A 54 -17.16 -6.28 2.71
N ASP A 55 -16.66 -5.34 1.91
CA ASP A 55 -17.43 -4.16 1.49
C ASP A 55 -18.53 -4.52 0.47
N MET A 56 -18.33 -5.53 -0.39
CA MET A 56 -19.38 -6.07 -1.26
C MET A 56 -20.51 -6.68 -0.44
N ASP A 57 -20.19 -7.55 0.53
CA ASP A 57 -21.19 -8.16 1.42
C ASP A 57 -21.97 -7.08 2.19
N ALA A 58 -21.30 -6.01 2.62
CA ALA A 58 -21.92 -4.89 3.31
C ALA A 58 -22.88 -4.08 2.41
N TYR A 59 -22.58 -3.96 1.13
CA TYR A 59 -23.45 -3.30 0.14
C TYR A 59 -24.66 -4.16 -0.20
N ASP A 60 -24.48 -5.47 -0.36
CA ASP A 60 -25.57 -6.41 -0.61
C ASP A 60 -26.58 -6.41 0.55
N ALA A 61 -26.10 -6.27 1.78
CA ALA A 61 -26.95 -6.14 2.96
C ALA A 61 -27.66 -4.77 3.07
N ASP A 62 -27.01 -3.69 2.61
CA ASP A 62 -27.57 -2.34 2.62
C ASP A 62 -26.86 -1.45 1.56
N PRO A 63 -27.57 -1.03 0.49
CA PRO A 63 -27.00 -0.23 -0.59
C PRO A 63 -26.44 1.14 -0.17
N ALA A 64 -26.82 1.67 1.00
CA ALA A 64 -26.21 2.89 1.53
C ALA A 64 -24.72 2.69 1.89
N ASN A 65 -24.25 1.44 1.98
CA ASN A 65 -22.87 1.08 2.28
C ASN A 65 -21.98 0.97 1.03
N TYR A 66 -22.22 1.80 0.03
CA TYR A 66 -21.41 1.85 -1.20
C TYR A 66 -19.97 2.30 -0.94
N THR A 67 -19.13 2.13 -1.97
CA THR A 67 -17.71 2.45 -1.95
C THR A 67 -17.38 3.58 -2.93
N GLN A 68 -16.29 4.30 -2.68
CA GLN A 68 -15.89 5.44 -3.52
C GLN A 68 -14.41 5.40 -3.85
N SER A 69 -14.06 5.91 -5.02
CA SER A 69 -12.67 6.09 -5.44
C SER A 69 -12.53 7.35 -6.30
N LEU A 70 -11.27 7.69 -6.54
CA LEU A 70 -10.85 8.75 -7.45
C LEU A 70 -9.59 8.23 -8.13
N GLY A 71 -9.45 8.55 -9.41
CA GLY A 71 -8.26 8.23 -10.19
C GLY A 71 -7.01 8.84 -9.57
N CYS A 72 -5.91 8.09 -9.51
CA CYS A 72 -4.60 8.62 -9.16
C CYS A 72 -3.58 8.23 -10.24
N TRP A 73 -2.98 9.24 -10.89
CA TRP A 73 -2.02 9.04 -11.98
C TRP A 73 -0.57 8.89 -11.49
N HIS A 74 -0.31 9.10 -10.19
CA HIS A 74 1.02 8.96 -9.57
C HIS A 74 0.90 8.56 -8.10
N GLY A 75 1.91 7.86 -7.58
CA GLY A 75 1.94 7.37 -6.19
C GLY A 75 1.86 8.49 -5.15
N PHE A 76 2.49 9.63 -5.41
CA PHE A 76 2.36 10.80 -4.54
C PHE A 76 0.91 11.32 -4.44
N ILE A 77 0.16 11.34 -5.56
CA ILE A 77 -1.24 11.76 -5.57
C ILE A 77 -2.09 10.77 -4.76
N ALA A 78 -1.85 9.47 -4.92
CA ALA A 78 -2.50 8.42 -4.14
C ALA A 78 -2.22 8.55 -2.63
N GLN A 79 -0.97 8.87 -2.28
CA GLN A 79 -0.55 9.11 -0.90
C GLN A 79 -1.28 10.30 -0.27
N GLN A 80 -1.24 11.47 -0.93
CA GLN A 80 -1.90 12.68 -0.42
C GLN A 80 -3.40 12.48 -0.28
N LYS A 81 -4.03 11.76 -1.22
CA LYS A 81 -5.44 11.37 -1.11
C LYS A 81 -5.71 10.57 0.16
N MET A 82 -4.92 9.53 0.44
CA MET A 82 -5.14 8.68 1.62
C MET A 82 -4.84 9.42 2.94
N ILE A 83 -3.81 10.27 2.97
CA ILE A 83 -3.52 11.14 4.12
C ILE A 83 -4.69 12.09 4.38
N SER A 84 -5.20 12.75 3.34
CA SER A 84 -6.36 13.64 3.45
C SER A 84 -7.60 12.90 3.97
N ILE A 85 -7.87 11.70 3.46
CA ILE A 85 -8.98 10.87 3.93
C ILE A 85 -8.86 10.54 5.42
N LYS A 86 -7.68 10.08 5.87
CA LYS A 86 -7.43 9.78 7.28
C LYS A 86 -7.59 11.04 8.15
N LYS A 87 -7.06 12.19 7.69
CA LYS A 87 -7.13 13.47 8.40
C LYS A 87 -8.55 13.97 8.61
N HIS A 88 -9.39 13.92 7.58
CA HIS A 88 -10.70 14.57 7.60
C HIS A 88 -11.87 13.62 7.90
N PHE A 89 -11.73 12.32 7.61
CA PHE A 89 -12.80 11.34 7.81
C PHE A 89 -12.44 10.24 8.82
N GLY A 90 -11.22 10.23 9.37
CA GLY A 90 -10.76 9.32 10.42
C GLY A 90 -10.56 7.86 10.00
N THR A 91 -11.06 7.44 8.83
CA THR A 91 -10.98 6.05 8.36
C THR A 91 -10.90 5.95 6.84
N THR A 92 -10.22 4.91 6.36
CA THR A 92 -10.13 4.55 4.93
C THR A 92 -11.21 3.55 4.51
N LYS A 93 -12.04 3.05 5.44
CA LYS A 93 -13.12 2.08 5.15
C LYS A 93 -13.98 2.55 3.99
N ARG A 94 -14.20 1.73 2.96
CA ARG A 94 -14.96 2.04 1.73
C ARG A 94 -14.37 3.13 0.82
N ARG A 95 -13.11 3.53 1.03
CA ARG A 95 -12.38 4.49 0.17
C ARG A 95 -11.26 3.76 -0.55
N TYR A 96 -11.33 3.72 -1.87
CA TYR A 96 -10.42 2.99 -2.74
C TYR A 96 -9.58 3.92 -3.61
N LEU A 97 -8.54 3.36 -4.22
CA LEU A 97 -7.81 3.99 -5.32
C LEU A 97 -8.31 3.41 -6.64
N TYR A 98 -8.41 4.27 -7.65
CA TYR A 98 -8.71 3.86 -9.01
C TYR A 98 -7.49 4.15 -9.90
N LEU A 99 -7.13 3.17 -10.71
CA LEU A 99 -6.06 3.29 -11.70
C LEU A 99 -6.72 3.42 -13.07
N SER A 100 -6.64 4.60 -13.67
CA SER A 100 -7.25 4.90 -14.96
C SER A 100 -6.27 4.59 -16.09
N GLY A 101 -6.66 3.71 -17.01
CA GLY A 101 -5.90 3.44 -18.25
C GLY A 101 -5.70 4.70 -19.10
N TRP A 102 -6.74 5.53 -19.19
CA TRP A 102 -6.66 6.84 -19.84
C TRP A 102 -5.55 7.74 -19.25
N MET A 103 -5.48 7.86 -17.92
CA MET A 103 -4.43 8.68 -17.29
C MET A 103 -3.05 8.05 -17.44
N VAL A 104 -2.95 6.72 -17.51
CA VAL A 104 -1.68 6.04 -17.83
C VAL A 104 -1.24 6.42 -19.25
N ALA A 105 -2.12 6.30 -20.25
CA ALA A 105 -1.82 6.67 -21.63
C ALA A 105 -1.42 8.15 -21.76
N ALA A 106 -2.13 9.04 -21.08
CA ALA A 106 -1.91 10.48 -21.17
C ALA A 106 -0.66 10.98 -20.44
N LEU A 107 -0.25 10.33 -19.34
CA LEU A 107 0.73 10.91 -18.40
C LEU A 107 1.91 10.00 -18.04
N ARG A 108 1.84 8.69 -18.33
CA ARG A 108 2.79 7.69 -17.79
C ARG A 108 3.54 6.89 -18.85
N SER A 109 3.23 7.13 -20.11
CA SER A 109 3.89 6.53 -21.26
C SER A 109 5.27 7.14 -21.49
N ASP A 110 6.29 6.31 -21.72
CA ASP A 110 7.62 6.76 -22.12
C ASP A 110 7.60 7.50 -23.48
N PHE A 111 6.57 7.26 -24.30
CA PHE A 111 6.33 7.97 -25.56
C PHE A 111 5.74 9.38 -25.40
N GLY A 112 5.54 9.83 -24.15
CA GLY A 112 4.77 11.03 -23.87
C GLY A 112 3.25 10.81 -23.99
N PRO A 113 2.44 11.87 -24.05
CA PRO A 113 0.98 11.77 -24.03
C PRO A 113 0.43 11.00 -25.25
N LEU A 114 -0.34 9.95 -24.98
CA LEU A 114 -1.04 9.15 -25.99
C LEU A 114 -2.56 9.18 -25.77
N PRO A 115 -3.37 8.95 -26.83
CA PRO A 115 -4.79 8.73 -26.67
C PRO A 115 -5.05 7.37 -26.00
N ASP A 116 -6.24 7.22 -25.42
CA ASP A 116 -6.67 6.02 -24.71
C ASP A 116 -7.05 4.87 -25.66
N GLN A 117 -6.00 4.30 -26.28
CA GLN A 117 -6.10 3.24 -27.28
C GLN A 117 -5.11 2.10 -27.01
N SER A 118 -4.64 1.97 -25.75
CA SER A 118 -3.72 0.91 -25.32
C SER A 118 -2.39 0.84 -26.10
N MET A 119 -1.89 1.99 -26.58
CA MET A 119 -0.67 2.06 -27.40
C MET A 119 0.62 2.26 -26.58
N HIS A 120 0.51 2.64 -25.31
CA HIS A 120 1.66 2.77 -24.41
C HIS A 120 2.23 1.39 -24.02
N GLU A 121 3.46 1.37 -23.55
CA GLU A 121 4.10 0.18 -23.00
C GLU A 121 3.27 -0.39 -21.84
N LYS A 122 2.85 -1.65 -21.94
CA LYS A 122 1.95 -2.26 -20.93
C LYS A 122 2.51 -2.23 -19.50
N THR A 123 3.83 -2.12 -19.36
CA THR A 123 4.53 -2.05 -18.08
C THR A 123 4.22 -0.78 -17.30
N SER A 124 3.79 0.33 -17.92
CA SER A 124 3.42 1.55 -17.20
C SER A 124 2.23 1.33 -16.27
N VAL A 125 1.31 0.42 -16.63
CA VAL A 125 0.16 0.05 -15.79
C VAL A 125 0.63 -0.61 -14.49
N SER A 126 1.41 -1.70 -14.60
CA SER A 126 1.96 -2.39 -13.42
C SER A 126 2.96 -1.53 -12.64
N GLY A 127 3.72 -0.69 -13.34
CA GLY A 127 4.65 0.26 -12.74
C GLY A 127 3.94 1.25 -11.84
N LEU A 128 2.82 1.82 -12.29
CA LEU A 128 1.99 2.72 -11.47
C LEU A 128 1.39 2.00 -10.26
N ILE A 129 0.98 0.74 -10.36
CA ILE A 129 0.51 -0.04 -9.20
C ILE A 129 1.62 -0.18 -8.15
N GLY A 130 2.82 -0.58 -8.58
CA GLY A 130 4.00 -0.73 -7.71
C GLY A 130 4.41 0.59 -7.05
N GLU A 131 4.40 1.68 -7.80
CA GLU A 131 4.68 3.04 -7.32
C GLU A 131 3.64 3.48 -6.27
N ILE A 132 2.35 3.33 -6.56
CA ILE A 132 1.27 3.70 -5.62
C ILE A 132 1.49 3.03 -4.26
N TYR A 133 1.67 1.71 -4.24
CA TYR A 133 1.84 1.00 -2.98
C TYR A 133 3.18 1.30 -2.30
N THR A 134 4.23 1.64 -3.05
CA THR A 134 5.48 2.14 -2.48
C THR A 134 5.25 3.43 -1.69
N PHE A 135 4.55 4.40 -2.29
CA PHE A 135 4.23 5.67 -1.62
C PHE A 135 3.29 5.49 -0.41
N LEU A 136 2.30 4.59 -0.50
CA LEU A 136 1.41 4.31 0.64
C LEU A 136 2.16 3.65 1.80
N LYS A 137 3.00 2.63 1.52
CA LYS A 137 3.84 2.01 2.54
C LYS A 137 4.75 3.03 3.22
N GLN A 138 5.34 3.93 2.45
CA GLN A 138 6.20 4.98 3.00
C GLN A 138 5.43 5.97 3.88
N ALA A 139 4.15 6.21 3.61
CA ALA A 139 3.31 7.06 4.47
C ALA A 139 2.90 6.37 5.78
N ASP A 140 2.85 5.04 5.82
CA ASP A 140 2.63 4.29 7.05
C ASP A 140 3.92 4.15 7.89
N ALA A 141 5.10 4.21 7.26
CA ALA A 141 6.39 4.12 7.94
C ALA A 141 6.89 5.45 8.54
N ARG A 142 6.37 6.58 8.08
CA ARG A 142 6.68 7.94 8.56
C ARG A 142 5.87 8.30 9.79
#